data_AF-A0A967WZC4-F1
#
_entry.id   AF-A0A967WZC4-F1
#
_cell.length_a   1.000
_cell.length_b   1.000
_cell.length_c   1.000
_cell.angle_alpha   90.00
_cell.angle_beta   90.00
_cell.angle_gamma   90.00
#
_symmetry.space_group_name_H-M   'P 1'
#
loop_
_entity.id
_entity.type
_entity.pdbx_description
1 polymer ?
#
loop_
_entity_poly.entity_id
_entity_poly.type
_entity_poly.pdbx_seq_one_letter_code
_entity_poly.pdbx_strand_id
1 'polypeptide(L)'
;ISMLSGLLKPTSGTAEIGGFDVGKEPRKAKELIGVCPQEAAVFKFLTGMENLHLFGNLHGVDKATLKQRATDLVGEADFAQAAGR
;
A
#
# COMPACT_ATOMS: atom_id res chain seq x y z
N ILE A 1 -3.41 -6.88 13.22
CA ILE A 1 -2.74 -5.85 12.38
C ILE A 1 -3.28 -4.43 12.62
N SER A 2 -4.57 -4.22 12.88
CA SER A 2 -5.20 -2.88 12.94
C SER A 2 -4.52 -1.83 13.85
N MET A 3 -3.89 -2.25 14.95
CA MET A 3 -3.10 -1.33 15.78
C MET A 3 -1.78 -0.90 15.13
N LEU A 4 -1.06 -1.85 14.51
CA LEU A 4 0.20 -1.58 13.82
C LEU A 4 0.00 -0.77 12.53
N SER A 5 -1.09 -0.99 11.81
CA SER A 5 -1.46 -0.17 10.64
C SER A 5 -2.01 1.21 11.02
N GLY A 6 -2.15 1.51 12.32
CA GLY A 6 -2.69 2.76 12.82
C GLY A 6 -4.15 3.01 12.43
N LEU A 7 -4.93 1.94 12.26
CA LEU A 7 -6.40 1.96 12.13
C LEU A 7 -7.09 1.95 13.51
N LEU A 8 -6.41 1.42 14.52
CA LEU A 8 -6.87 1.38 15.91
C LEU A 8 -5.79 1.94 16.83
N LYS A 9 -6.16 2.81 17.76
CA LYS A 9 -5.24 3.31 18.77
C LYS A 9 -4.96 2.20 19.81
N PRO A 10 -3.69 1.93 20.18
CA PRO A 10 -3.38 1.02 21.27
C PRO A 10 -3.99 1.50 22.58
N THR A 11 -4.56 0.58 23.37
CA THR A 11 -5.12 0.90 24.69
C THR A 11 -4.01 1.11 25.72
N SER A 12 -2.94 0.32 25.65
CA SER A 12 -1.75 0.41 26.49
C SER A 12 -0.56 -0.27 25.78
N GLY A 13 0.64 -0.08 26.33
CA GLY A 13 1.88 -0.61 25.75
C GLY A 13 2.44 0.25 24.61
N THR A 14 3.51 -0.26 23.99
CA THR A 14 4.20 0.38 22.88
C THR A 14 4.38 -0.60 21.74
N ALA A 15 4.37 -0.09 20.51
CA ALA A 15 4.63 -0.85 19.30
C ALA A 15 5.50 -0.01 18.36
N GLU A 16 6.47 -0.64 17.72
CA GLU A 16 7.43 0.04 16.86
C GLU A 16 7.50 -0.62 15.48
N ILE A 17 7.66 0.21 14.45
CA ILE A 17 7.91 -0.20 13.07
C ILE A 17 9.16 0.53 12.59
N GLY A 18 10.21 -0.21 12.25
CA GLY A 18 11.48 0.37 11.82
C GLY A 18 12.09 1.37 12.81
N GLY A 19 11.87 1.16 14.11
CA GLY A 19 12.32 2.05 15.19
C GLY A 19 11.43 3.26 15.47
N PHE A 20 10.29 3.39 14.79
CA PHE A 20 9.31 4.46 15.05
C PHE A 20 8.13 3.94 15.87
N ASP A 21 7.81 4.62 16.96
CA ASP A 21 6.65 4.32 17.80
C ASP A 21 5.35 4.61 17.03
N VAL A 22 4.50 3.61 16.85
CA VAL A 22 3.26 3.70 16.03
C VAL A 22 2.24 4.67 16.64
N GLY A 23 2.28 4.90 17.95
CA GLY A 23 1.40 5.85 18.65
C GLY A 23 1.91 7.28 18.63
N LYS A 24 3.23 7.50 18.69
CA LYS A 24 3.86 8.83 18.73
C LYS A 24 4.26 9.35 17.35
N GLU A 25 4.73 8.46 16.47
CA GLU A 25 5.24 8.77 15.14
C GLU A 25 4.49 7.98 14.03
N PRO A 26 3.14 8.04 14.00
CA PRO A 26 2.33 7.19 13.13
C PRO A 26 2.60 7.40 11.64
N ARG A 27 2.99 8.62 11.22
CA ARG A 27 3.29 8.90 9.80
C ARG A 27 4.56 8.19 9.34
N LYS A 28 5.65 8.32 10.10
CA LYS A 28 6.93 7.66 9.79
C LYS A 28 6.79 6.14 9.77
N ALA A 29 6.07 5.59 10.75
CA ALA A 29 5.78 4.17 10.78
C ALA A 29 4.99 3.69 9.55
N LYS A 30 3.98 4.47 9.10
CA LYS A 30 3.15 4.13 7.93
C LYS A 30 3.89 4.27 6.59
N GLU A 31 4.85 5.17 6.48
CA GLU A 31 5.70 5.29 5.28
C GLU A 31 6.58 4.05 5.06
N LEU A 32 6.85 3.25 6.10
CA LEU A 32 7.66 2.05 6.02
C LEU A 32 6.88 0.78 5.66
N ILE A 33 5.55 0.79 5.76
CA ILE A 33 4.73 -0.42 5.56
C ILE A 33 3.54 -0.18 4.65
N GLY A 34 3.28 -1.13 3.76
CA GLY A 34 2.00 -1.27 3.05
C GLY A 34 1.09 -2.27 3.77
N VAL A 35 -0.22 -2.09 3.68
CA VAL A 35 -1.21 -3.01 4.25
C VAL A 35 -2.10 -3.56 3.15
N CYS A 36 -2.12 -4.88 3.01
CA CYS A 36 -3.08 -5.58 2.16
C CYS A 36 -4.27 -6.03 3.02
N PRO A 37 -5.45 -5.42 2.89
CA PRO A 37 -6.64 -5.82 3.65
C PRO A 37 -7.14 -7.20 3.23
N GLN A 38 -7.92 -7.84 4.10
CA GLN A 38 -8.51 -9.16 3.84
C GLN A 38 -9.46 -9.13 2.64
N GLU A 39 -10.25 -8.07 2.50
CA GLU A 39 -11.01 -7.77 1.29
C GLU A 39 -10.17 -6.86 0.40
N ALA A 40 -10.09 -7.19 -0.89
CA ALA A 40 -9.31 -6.39 -1.83
C ALA A 40 -9.83 -4.95 -1.88
N ALA A 41 -8.98 -4.00 -1.48
CA ALA A 41 -9.23 -2.57 -1.61
C ALA A 41 -8.97 -2.13 -3.06
N VAL A 42 -9.73 -2.68 -4.01
CA VAL A 42 -9.63 -2.35 -5.44
C VAL A 42 -10.82 -1.51 -5.86
N PHE A 43 -10.57 -0.51 -6.69
CA PHE A 43 -11.61 0.26 -7.35
C PHE A 43 -12.10 -0.54 -8.55
N LYS A 44 -13.28 -1.16 -8.39
CA LYS A 44 -13.86 -2.09 -9.38
C LYS A 44 -14.20 -1.47 -10.73
N PHE A 45 -14.24 -0.14 -10.82
CA PHE A 45 -14.47 0.60 -12.07
C PHE A 45 -13.18 0.95 -12.81
N LEU A 46 -12.03 0.57 -12.24
CA LEU A 46 -10.70 0.79 -12.78
C LEU A 46 -10.08 -0.56 -13.12
N THR A 47 -9.30 -0.59 -14.19
CA THR A 47 -8.45 -1.73 -14.54
C THR A 47 -7.37 -1.99 -13.50
N GLY A 48 -6.75 -3.17 -13.52
CA GLY A 48 -5.60 -3.48 -12.66
C GLY A 48 -4.48 -2.44 -12.77
N MET A 49 -4.14 -2.01 -14.00
CA MET A 49 -3.14 -0.96 -14.22
C MET A 49 -3.56 0.41 -13.67
N GLU A 50 -4.82 0.80 -13.85
CA GLU A 50 -5.33 2.06 -13.30
C GLU A 50 -5.35 2.06 -11.78
N ASN A 51 -5.66 0.92 -11.15
CA ASN A 51 -5.53 0.75 -9.70
C ASN A 51 -4.07 0.93 -9.25
N LEU A 52 -3.11 0.27 -9.92
CA LEU A 52 -1.68 0.42 -9.59
C LEU A 52 -1.22 1.87 -9.72
N HIS A 53 -1.62 2.55 -10.80
CA HIS A 53 -1.30 3.97 -11.00
C HIS A 53 -1.96 4.86 -9.93
N LEU A 54 -3.22 4.62 -9.58
CA LEU A 54 -3.91 5.36 -8.53
C LEU A 54 -3.19 5.22 -7.19
N PHE A 55 -2.90 3.99 -6.76
CA PHE A 55 -2.23 3.75 -5.49
C PHE A 55 -0.80 4.31 -5.47
N GLY A 56 -0.04 4.17 -6.55
CA GLY A 56 1.30 4.75 -6.65
C GLY A 56 1.31 6.27 -6.53
N ASN A 57 0.37 6.95 -7.19
CA ASN A 57 0.22 8.40 -7.10
C ASN A 57 -0.18 8.84 -5.68
N LEU A 58 -1.08 8.12 -5.01
CA LEU A 58 -1.48 8.40 -3.63
C LEU A 58 -0.30 8.27 -2.65
N HIS A 59 0.65 7.38 -2.93
CA HIS A 59 1.87 7.20 -2.14
C HIS A 59 3.03 8.11 -2.60
N GLY A 60 2.79 9.03 -3.54
CA GLY A 60 3.79 10.00 -3.98
C GLY A 60 4.94 9.41 -4.80
N VAL A 61 4.75 8.22 -5.41
CA VAL A 61 5.75 7.62 -6.31
C VAL A 61 5.85 8.46 -7.57
N ASP A 62 7.06 8.77 -8.01
CA ASP A 62 7.25 9.55 -9.23
C ASP A 62 6.74 8.79 -10.48
N LYS A 63 6.36 9.54 -11.51
CA LYS A 63 5.69 9.00 -12.70
C LYS A 63 6.54 7.96 -13.45
N ALA A 64 7.86 8.14 -13.50
CA ALA A 64 8.73 7.23 -14.23
C ALA A 64 8.87 5.90 -13.48
N THR A 65 9.16 5.98 -12.18
CA THR A 65 9.24 4.80 -11.29
C THR A 65 7.92 4.05 -11.25
N LEU A 66 6.80 4.76 -11.15
CA LEU A 66 5.47 4.16 -11.11
C LEU A 66 5.16 3.37 -12.39
N LYS A 67 5.44 3.95 -13.57
CA LYS A 67 5.23 3.27 -14.85
C LYS A 67 6.06 1.99 -14.96
N GLN A 68 7.32 2.05 -14.55
CA GLN A 68 8.21 0.91 -14.58
C GLN A 68 7.72 -0.19 -13.62
N ARG A 69 7.55 0.14 -12.34
CA ARG A 69 7.13 -0.83 -11.32
C ARG A 69 5.74 -1.43 -11.56
N ALA A 70 4.79 -0.66 -12.08
CA ALA A 70 3.48 -1.20 -12.43
C ALA A 70 3.59 -2.26 -13.53
N THR A 71 4.46 -2.03 -14.52
CA THR A 71 4.71 -3.00 -15.60
C THR A 71 5.39 -4.27 -15.06
N ASP A 72 6.41 -4.09 -14.22
CA ASP A 72 7.16 -5.20 -13.62
C ASP A 72 6.24 -6.06 -12.74
N LEU A 73 5.43 -5.44 -11.88
CA LEU A 73 4.51 -6.16 -10.98
C LEU A 73 3.46 -6.98 -11.73
N VAL A 74 2.93 -6.47 -12.84
CA VAL A 74 1.97 -7.22 -13.67
C VAL A 74 2.65 -8.42 -14.34
N GLY A 75 3.91 -8.28 -14.73
CA GLY A 75 4.70 -9.37 -15.33
C GLY A 75 5.10 -10.45 -14.32
N GLU A 76 5.48 -10.07 -13.11
CA GLU A 76 5.94 -11.00 -12.06
C GLU A 76 4.80 -11.77 -11.40
N ALA A 77 3.63 -11.16 -11.25
CA ALA A 77 2.55 -11.74 -10.46
C ALA A 77 1.56 -12.60 -11.27
N ASP A 78 1.91 -12.97 -12.52
CA ASP A 78 1.05 -13.70 -13.49
C ASP A 78 -0.35 -13.04 -13.67
N PHE A 79 -0.48 -11.76 -13.29
CA PHE A 79 -1.70 -10.96 -13.35
C PHE A 79 -1.93 -10.31 -14.71
N ALA A 80 -1.20 -10.72 -15.75
CA ALA A 80 -1.29 -10.15 -17.10
C ALA A 80 -2.74 -10.11 -17.63
N GLN A 81 -3.57 -11.10 -17.31
CA GLN A 81 -5.00 -11.12 -17.69
C GLN A 81 -5.88 -10.16 -16.86
N ALA A 82 -5.49 -9.81 -15.64
CA ALA A 82 -6.23 -8.90 -14.76
C ALA A 82 -5.85 -7.42 -14.96
N ALA A 83 -4.73 -7.15 -15.65
CA ALA A 83 -4.23 -5.80 -15.88
C ALA A 83 -5.15 -4.91 -16.71
N GLY A 84 -5.96 -5.50 -17.60
CA GLY A 84 -6.86 -4.79 -18.53
C GLY A 84 -8.35 -5.06 -18.35
N ARG A 85 -8.76 -5.74 -17.26
CA ARG A 85 -10.18 -5.94 -16.89
C ARG A 85 -10.58 -5.02 -15.76
#